data_AF-A0A453J0C7-F1
#
_entry.id   AF-A0A453J0C7-F1
#
_cell.length_a   1.000
_cell.length_b   1.000
_cell.length_c   1.000
_cell.angle_alpha   90.00
_cell.angle_beta   90.00
_cell.angle_gamma   90.00
#
_symmetry.space_group_name_H-M   'P 1'
#
loop_
_entity.id
_entity.type
_entity.pdbx_description
1 polymer ?
#
loop_
_entity_poly.entity_id
_entity_poly.type
_entity_poly.pdbx_seq_one_letter_code
_entity_poly.pdbx_strand_id
1 'polypeptide(L)' 'YKYAMDFQQRVIDAYESCGPGSAYEIREAHRLLEQIRKKAEGSPSAVFPANSLPVLPENR' A
#
# COMPACT_ATOMS: atom_id res chain seq x y z
N TYR A 1 -7.70 11.09 -6.71
CA TYR A 1 -7.21 10.00 -5.84
C TYR A 1 -8.13 8.79 -5.73
N LYS A 2 -9.44 8.89 -6.06
CA LYS A 2 -10.39 7.77 -6.01
C LYS A 2 -9.85 6.45 -6.59
N TYR A 3 -9.39 6.45 -7.85
CA TYR A 3 -8.84 5.24 -8.48
C TYR A 3 -7.66 4.60 -7.74
N ALA A 4 -6.78 5.41 -7.14
CA ALA A 4 -5.64 4.90 -6.38
C ALA A 4 -6.09 4.25 -5.05
N MET A 5 -7.09 4.83 -4.39
CA MET A 5 -7.68 4.25 -3.18
C MET A 5 -8.46 2.98 -3.49
N ASP A 6 -9.26 2.97 -4.55
CA ASP A 6 -10.03 1.80 -5.00
C ASP A 6 -9.10 0.64 -5.37
N PHE A 7 -7.99 0.94 -6.06
CA PHE A 7 -6.96 -0.05 -6.37
C PHE A 7 -6.29 -0.59 -5.10
N GLN A 8 -5.90 0.29 -4.18
CA GLN A 8 -5.26 -0.12 -2.93
C GLN A 8 -6.19 -0.96 -2.04
N GLN A 9 -7.50 -0.67 -2.03
CA GLN A 9 -8.47 -1.49 -1.32
C GLN A 9 -8.50 -2.92 -1.87
N ARG A 10 -8.49 -3.10 -3.20
CA ARG A 10 -8.43 -4.44 -3.80
C ARG A 10 -7.17 -5.22 -3.43
N VAL A 11 -6.04 -4.52 -3.22
CA VAL A 11 -4.78 -5.14 -2.76
C VAL A 11 -4.92 -5.64 -1.32
N ILE A 12 -5.55 -4.85 -0.43
CA ILE A 12 -5.84 -5.26 0.95
C ILE A 12 -6.74 -6.50 0.94
N ASP A 13 -7.84 -6.45 0.19
CA ASP A 13 -8.80 -7.55 0.09
C ASP A 13 -8.11 -8.85 -0.41
N ALA A 14 -7.18 -8.72 -1.35
CA ALA A 14 -6.38 -9.84 -1.84
C ALA A 14 -5.48 -10.43 -0.76
N TYR A 15 -4.75 -9.60 0.00
CA TYR A 15 -3.88 -10.09 1.07
C TYR A 15 -4.67 -10.74 2.21
N GLU A 16 -5.80 -10.16 2.62
CA GLU A 16 -6.68 -10.73 3.65
C GLU A 16 -7.20 -12.12 3.25
N SER A 17 -7.40 -12.37 1.95
CA SER A 17 -7.79 -13.68 1.43
C SER A 17 -6.69 -14.75 1.46
N CYS A 18 -5.41 -14.36 1.57
CA CYS A 18 -4.24 -15.26 1.52
C CYS A 18 -3.92 -15.95 2.87
N GLY A 19 -4.66 -15.64 3.94
CA GLY A 19 -4.50 -16.26 5.25
C GLY A 19 -3.34 -15.71 6.11
N PRO A 20 -2.98 -16.38 7.23
CA PRO A 20 -2.19 -15.79 8.32
C PRO A 20 -0.75 -15.40 7.96
N GLY A 21 -0.21 -15.90 6.84
CA GLY A 21 1.16 -15.63 6.41
C GLY A 21 1.38 -14.22 5.85
N SER A 22 0.33 -13.42 5.71
CA SER A 22 0.35 -12.09 5.07
C SER A 22 0.19 -10.91 6.02
N ALA A 23 0.32 -11.13 7.34
CA ALA A 23 0.01 -10.11 8.35
C ALA A 23 0.85 -8.82 8.20
N TYR A 24 2.11 -8.96 7.76
CA TYR A 24 2.98 -7.83 7.49
C TYR A 24 2.50 -7.05 6.25
N GLU A 25 2.19 -7.77 5.18
CA GLU A 25 1.71 -7.24 3.91
C GLU A 25 0.37 -6.50 4.08
N ILE A 26 -0.57 -7.07 4.84
CA ILE A 26 -1.84 -6.42 5.20
C ILE A 26 -1.57 -5.10 5.93
N ARG A 27 -0.69 -5.11 6.94
CA ARG A 27 -0.35 -3.92 7.71
C ARG A 27 0.24 -2.82 6.83
N GLU A 28 1.19 -3.17 5.96
CA GLU A 28 1.81 -2.20 5.05
C GLU A 28 0.82 -1.71 3.98
N ALA A 29 -0.10 -2.57 3.50
CA ALA A 29 -1.14 -2.19 2.56
C ALA A 29 -2.13 -1.17 3.16
N HIS A 30 -2.53 -1.34 4.43
CA HIS A 30 -3.32 -0.34 5.15
C HIS A 30 -2.56 0.96 5.36
N ARG A 31 -1.28 0.87 5.77
CA ARG A 31 -0.44 2.06 5.94
C ARG A 31 -0.35 2.89 4.66
N LEU A 32 -0.20 2.23 3.51
CA LEU A 32 -0.15 2.89 2.20
C LEU A 32 -1.48 3.57 1.83
N LEU A 33 -2.63 2.93 2.11
CA LEU A 33 -3.94 3.53 1.88
C LEU A 33 -4.10 4.85 2.65
N GLU A 34 -3.66 4.88 3.91
CA GLU A 34 -3.67 6.10 4.73
C GLU A 34 -2.78 7.21 4.14
N GLN A 35 -1.61 6.87 3.58
CA GLN A 35 -0.77 7.86 2.90
C GLN A 35 -1.44 8.42 1.64
N ILE A 36 -2.14 7.58 0.87
CA ILE A 36 -2.90 8.02 -0.31
C ILE A 36 -4.03 8.99 0.11
N ARG A 37 -4.74 8.70 1.20
CA ARG A 37 -5.80 9.56 1.76
C ARG A 37 -5.23 10.92 2.19
N LYS A 38 -4.18 10.91 3.00
CA LYS A 38 -3.49 12.15 3.43
C LYS A 38 -3.02 12.99 2.24
N LYS A 39 -2.51 12.34 1.18
CA LYS A 39 -2.10 13.04 -0.04
C LYS A 39 -3.29 13.62 -0.80
N ALA A 40 -4.42 12.91 -0.83
CA ALA A 40 -5.65 13.40 -1.44
C ALA A 40 -6.21 14.64 -0.74
N GLU A 41 -6.02 14.73 0.57
CA GLU A 41 -6.37 15.88 1.41
C GLU A 41 -5.35 17.02 1.30
N GLY A 42 -4.28 16.87 0.53
CA GLY A 42 -3.22 17.87 0.41
C GLY A 42 -2.31 17.96 1.63
N SER A 43 -2.30 16.95 2.51
CA SER A 43 -1.47 16.94 3.71
C SER A 43 0.02 16.77 3.36
N PRO A 44 0.92 17.63 3.87
CA PRO A 44 2.36 17.47 3.71
C PRO A 44 2.93 16.27 4.50
N SER A 45 2.12 15.67 5.37
CA SER A 45 2.48 14.49 6.16
C SER A 45 2.35 13.16 5.40
N ALA A 46 1.97 13.21 4.11
CA ALA A 46 1.90 12.04 3.24
C ALA A 46 3.31 11.57 2.86
N VAL A 47 3.99 10.88 3.78
CA VAL A 47 5.30 10.27 3.55
C VAL A 47 5.05 8.91 2.89
N PHE A 48 5.04 8.89 1.55
CA PHE A 48 5.25 7.62 0.85
C PHE A 48 6.61 7.07 1.29
N PRO A 49 6.72 5.79 1.61
CA PRO A 49 8.04 5.20 1.65
C PRO A 49 8.55 5.24 0.22
N ALA A 50 9.51 6.12 -0.06
CA ALA A 50 10.32 6.03 -1.28
C ALA A 50 11.07 4.67 -1.36
N ASN A 51 11.09 3.92 -0.24
CA ASN A 51 11.97 2.77 -0.01
C ASN A 51 11.22 1.42 0.13
N SER A 52 9.95 1.31 -0.25
CA SER A 52 9.17 0.06 -0.07
C SER A 52 8.58 -0.53 -1.35
N LEU A 53 8.95 0.00 -2.52
CA LEU A 53 8.68 -0.76 -3.75
C LEU A 53 9.52 -2.04 -3.68
N PRO A 54 8.93 -3.23 -3.91
CA PRO A 54 9.71 -4.45 -3.98
C PRO A 54 10.81 -4.24 -5.02
N VAL A 55 12.06 -4.46 -4.60
CA VAL A 55 13.19 -4.50 -5.53
C VAL A 55 12.84 -5.60 -6.52
N LEU A 56 12.59 -5.24 -7.78
CA LEU A 56 12.42 -6.22 -8.84
C LEU A 56 13.68 -7.11 -8.82
N PRO A 57 13.54 -8.46 -8.85
CA PRO A 57 14.70 -9.32 -8.89
C PRO A 57 15.58 -8.88 -10.06
N GLU A 58 16.83 -8.54 -9.79
CA GLU A 58 17.83 -8.26 -10.82
C GLU A 58 17.91 -9.51 -11.70
N ASN A 59 17.52 -9.38 -12.96
CA ASN A 59 17.84 -10.39 -13.97
C ASN A 59 19.35 -10.30 -14.23
N ARG A 60 20.17 -11.05 -13.46
CA ARG A 60 21.46 -11.60 -13.86
C ARG A 60 22.08 -12.53 -12.81
#